data_AF-A0A7Y8F0Q5-F1
#
_entry.id   AF-A0A7Y8F0Q5-F1
#
_cell.length_a   1.000
_cell.length_b   1.000
_cell.length_c   1.000
_cell.angle_alpha   90.00
_cell.angle_beta   90.00
_cell.angle_gamma   90.00
#
_symmetry.space_group_name_H-M   'P 1'
#
loop_
_entity.id
_entity.type
_entity.pdbx_description
1 polymer ?
#
loop_
_entity_poly.entity_id
_entity_poly.type
_entity_poly.pdbx_seq_one_letter_code
_entity_poly.pdbx_strand_id
1 'polypeptide(L)'
;MINPITAVRRRAIRALRQKARAAQARHDWQVALRYWQAILKLDPTNANAGLQSANMLNELAEYDRAKDFFKQVGASASHRIHGEVGLAGVAVRLGDWGAAREHWNATLSLMAAEETKGMSRKPWPISPAEALLHLAISCYSLGDLPAAERNLFAAFAIEPTIRRSREAWLIRARLLARHDLRASYRLLTQAHRLYPDDYSISYEAIKAAAGCGDRSGASRLAETLKTRFPDDRNARVFLSSLGLADVNAA
;
A
#
# COMPACT_ATOMS: atom_id res chain seq x y z
N MET A 1 23.59 -26.48 -29.25
CA MET A 1 22.22 -26.98 -29.48
C MET A 1 21.36 -26.76 -28.24
N ILE A 2 20.20 -26.12 -28.37
CA ILE A 2 19.24 -25.98 -27.25
C ILE A 2 18.45 -27.29 -27.13
N ASN A 3 18.44 -27.91 -25.95
CA ASN A 3 17.64 -29.13 -25.68
C ASN A 3 16.14 -28.85 -25.95
N PRO A 4 15.46 -29.61 -26.84
CA PRO A 4 14.08 -29.36 -27.23
C PRO A 4 13.08 -29.39 -26.05
N ILE A 5 13.33 -30.20 -25.01
CA ILE A 5 12.54 -30.24 -23.78
C ILE A 5 12.62 -28.88 -23.06
N THR A 6 13.79 -28.23 -23.07
CA THR A 6 13.98 -26.90 -22.47
C THR A 6 13.34 -25.78 -23.29
N ALA A 7 13.21 -25.95 -24.61
CA ALA A 7 12.54 -24.98 -25.48
C ALA A 7 11.02 -25.01 -25.27
N VAL A 8 10.43 -26.20 -25.21
CA VAL A 8 9.00 -26.41 -24.92
C VAL A 8 8.66 -25.88 -23.53
N ARG A 9 9.46 -26.21 -22.49
CA ARG A 9 9.26 -25.70 -21.13
C ARG A 9 9.30 -24.17 -21.08
N ARG A 10 10.28 -23.54 -21.75
CA ARG A 10 10.38 -22.07 -21.80
C ARG A 10 9.18 -21.42 -22.49
N ARG A 11 8.66 -22.01 -23.57
CA ARG A 11 7.44 -21.53 -24.24
C ARG A 11 6.22 -21.65 -23.33
N ALA A 12 6.08 -22.77 -22.63
CA ALA A 12 4.99 -22.98 -21.66
C ALA A 12 5.01 -21.95 -20.53
N ILE A 13 6.17 -21.73 -19.91
CA ILE A 13 6.34 -20.70 -18.84
C ILE A 13 5.97 -19.31 -19.36
N ARG A 14 6.39 -18.95 -20.59
CA ARG A 14 6.04 -17.66 -21.19
C ARG A 14 4.52 -17.49 -21.38
N ALA A 15 3.85 -18.52 -21.89
CA ALA A 15 2.40 -18.50 -22.10
C ALA A 15 1.64 -18.41 -20.77
N LEU A 16 2.04 -19.19 -19.76
CA LEU A 16 1.46 -19.11 -18.42
C LEU A 16 1.63 -17.72 -17.80
N ARG A 17 2.81 -17.10 -17.98
CA ARG A 17 3.09 -15.75 -17.48
C ARG A 17 2.15 -14.71 -18.09
N GLN A 18 1.90 -14.79 -19.40
CA GLN A 18 0.98 -13.89 -20.08
C GLN A 18 -0.45 -14.05 -19.56
N LYS A 19 -0.92 -15.30 -19.39
CA LYS A 19 -2.23 -15.58 -18.81
C LYS A 19 -2.35 -15.08 -17.36
N ALA A 20 -1.31 -15.27 -16.55
CA ALA A 20 -1.27 -14.77 -15.18
C ALA A 20 -1.39 -13.24 -15.13
N ARG A 21 -0.61 -12.53 -15.93
CA ARG A 21 -0.67 -11.06 -16.02
C ARG A 21 -2.02 -10.55 -16.52
N ALA A 22 -2.63 -11.24 -17.49
CA ALA A 22 -3.97 -10.89 -17.97
C ALA A 22 -5.04 -11.08 -16.88
N ALA A 23 -4.92 -12.12 -16.06
CA ALA A 23 -5.80 -12.31 -14.90
C ALA A 23 -5.56 -11.23 -13.82
N GLN A 24 -4.30 -10.88 -13.54
CA GLN A 24 -3.94 -9.79 -12.62
C GLN A 24 -4.52 -8.44 -13.05
N ALA A 25 -4.45 -8.12 -14.34
CA ALA A 25 -5.01 -6.88 -14.90
C ALA A 25 -6.53 -6.80 -14.76
N ARG A 26 -7.21 -7.94 -14.57
CA ARG A 26 -8.66 -8.02 -14.31
C ARG A 26 -8.99 -8.24 -12.83
N HIS A 27 -7.98 -8.14 -11.95
CA HIS A 27 -8.11 -8.42 -10.51
C HIS A 27 -8.62 -9.83 -10.19
N ASP A 28 -8.44 -10.78 -11.11
CA ASP A 28 -8.81 -12.18 -10.93
C ASP A 28 -7.65 -12.92 -10.25
N TRP A 29 -7.47 -12.64 -8.96
CA TRP A 29 -6.33 -13.07 -8.16
C TRP A 29 -6.22 -14.58 -8.03
N GLN A 30 -7.36 -15.27 -7.89
CA GLN A 30 -7.39 -16.72 -7.80
C GLN A 30 -6.89 -17.35 -9.12
N VAL A 31 -7.34 -16.84 -10.27
CA VAL A 31 -6.87 -17.35 -11.57
C VAL A 31 -5.40 -17.02 -11.80
N ALA A 32 -4.97 -15.80 -11.47
CA ALA A 32 -3.57 -15.41 -11.57
C ALA A 32 -2.67 -16.32 -10.73
N LEU A 33 -3.04 -16.60 -9.47
CA LEU A 33 -2.32 -17.48 -8.56
C LEU A 33 -2.14 -18.88 -9.15
N ARG A 34 -3.21 -19.46 -9.73
CA ARG A 34 -3.13 -20.78 -10.39
C ARG A 34 -2.09 -20.81 -11.51
N TYR A 35 -2.02 -19.77 -12.33
CA TYR A 35 -1.03 -19.69 -13.41
C TYR A 35 0.40 -19.50 -12.90
N TRP A 36 0.60 -18.70 -11.84
CA TRP A 36 1.92 -18.56 -11.22
C TRP A 36 2.40 -19.86 -10.55
N GLN A 37 1.51 -20.56 -9.85
CA GLN A 37 1.81 -21.88 -9.28
C GLN A 37 2.08 -22.93 -10.37
N ALA A 38 1.42 -22.86 -11.52
CA ALA A 38 1.74 -23.73 -12.65
C ALA A 38 3.16 -23.47 -13.20
N ILE A 39 3.64 -22.23 -13.17
CA ILE A 39 5.04 -21.92 -13.50
C ILE A 39 5.98 -22.54 -12.47
N LEU A 40 5.66 -22.45 -11.18
CA LEU A 40 6.47 -23.06 -10.12
C LEU A 40 6.51 -24.59 -10.19
N LYS A 41 5.45 -25.24 -10.69
CA LYS A 41 5.49 -26.69 -10.98
C LYS A 41 6.47 -27.05 -12.11
N LEU A 42 6.67 -26.16 -13.08
CA LEU A 42 7.61 -26.36 -14.19
C LEU A 42 9.04 -25.94 -13.84
N ASP A 43 9.18 -24.97 -12.95
CA ASP A 43 10.43 -24.39 -12.46
C ASP A 43 10.24 -23.92 -11.01
N PRO A 44 10.50 -24.81 -10.02
CA PRO A 44 10.36 -24.48 -8.60
C PRO A 44 11.29 -23.35 -8.13
N THR A 45 12.35 -23.05 -8.89
CA THR A 45 13.33 -22.02 -8.57
C THR A 45 12.97 -20.65 -9.15
N ASN A 46 11.81 -20.54 -9.80
CA ASN A 46 11.38 -19.30 -10.46
C ASN A 46 11.00 -18.22 -9.45
N ALA A 47 11.97 -17.44 -8.99
CA ALA A 47 11.77 -16.40 -7.97
C ALA A 47 10.67 -15.40 -8.33
N ASN A 48 10.54 -15.03 -9.62
CA ASN A 48 9.47 -14.13 -10.05
C ASN A 48 8.08 -14.79 -9.91
N ALA A 49 7.92 -16.06 -10.24
CA ALA A 49 6.65 -16.75 -10.05
C ALA A 49 6.33 -16.95 -8.56
N GLY A 50 7.35 -17.19 -7.73
CA GLY A 50 7.22 -17.22 -6.26
C GLY A 50 6.72 -15.88 -5.72
N LEU A 51 7.39 -14.78 -6.11
CA LEU A 51 7.03 -13.42 -5.70
C LEU A 51 5.60 -13.06 -6.12
N GLN A 52 5.24 -13.35 -7.37
CA GLN A 52 3.90 -13.05 -7.86
C GLN A 52 2.83 -13.92 -7.20
N SER A 53 3.14 -15.19 -6.86
CA SER A 53 2.24 -16.03 -6.06
C SER A 53 1.99 -15.43 -4.67
N ALA A 54 3.06 -14.94 -4.00
CA ALA A 54 2.95 -14.24 -2.72
C ALA A 54 2.05 -13.00 -2.81
N ASN A 55 2.22 -12.18 -3.85
CA ASN A 55 1.39 -11.01 -4.08
C ASN A 55 -0.09 -11.38 -4.26
N MET A 56 -0.40 -12.42 -5.03
CA MET A 56 -1.80 -12.86 -5.21
C MET A 56 -2.41 -13.39 -3.92
N LEU A 57 -1.65 -14.16 -3.13
CA LEU A 57 -2.09 -14.61 -1.81
C LEU A 57 -2.37 -13.43 -0.87
N ASN A 58 -1.55 -12.38 -0.94
CA ASN A 58 -1.77 -11.16 -0.16
C ASN A 58 -3.07 -10.42 -0.58
N GLU A 59 -3.36 -10.34 -1.88
CA GLU A 59 -4.63 -9.78 -2.37
C GLU A 59 -5.85 -10.63 -2.01
N LEU A 60 -5.68 -11.95 -1.88
CA LEU A 60 -6.69 -12.89 -1.44
C LEU A 60 -6.85 -12.96 0.10
N ALA A 61 -6.10 -12.13 0.85
CA ALA A 61 -6.04 -12.16 2.31
C ALA A 61 -5.56 -13.50 2.91
N GLU A 62 -4.85 -14.32 2.13
CA GLU A 62 -4.20 -15.55 2.59
C GLU A 62 -2.81 -15.25 3.16
N TYR A 63 -2.79 -14.46 4.23
CA TYR A 63 -1.57 -13.78 4.73
C TYR A 63 -0.45 -14.72 5.17
N ASP A 64 -0.76 -15.84 5.85
CA ASP A 64 0.26 -16.77 6.31
C ASP A 64 1.01 -17.41 5.14
N ARG A 65 0.26 -17.87 4.13
CA ARG A 65 0.83 -18.40 2.90
C ARG A 65 1.61 -17.33 2.14
N ALA A 66 1.12 -16.09 2.09
CA ALA A 66 1.84 -14.99 1.47
C ALA A 66 3.20 -14.74 2.16
N LYS A 67 3.24 -14.71 3.50
CA LYS A 67 4.47 -14.57 4.29
C LYS A 67 5.47 -15.66 3.98
N ASP A 68 5.04 -16.92 3.92
CA ASP A 68 5.92 -18.05 3.64
C ASP A 68 6.58 -17.92 2.26
N PHE A 69 5.82 -17.55 1.24
CA PHE A 69 6.38 -17.29 -0.09
C PHE A 69 7.32 -16.09 -0.12
N PHE A 70 6.99 -14.98 0.56
CA PHE A 70 7.90 -13.82 0.62
C PHE A 70 9.21 -14.15 1.34
N LYS A 71 9.16 -14.91 2.45
CA LYS A 71 10.36 -15.41 3.15
C LYS A 71 11.20 -16.30 2.24
N GLN A 72 10.57 -17.24 1.55
CA GLN A 72 11.24 -18.15 0.62
C GLN A 72 11.93 -17.38 -0.52
N VAL A 73 11.24 -16.42 -1.13
CA VAL A 73 11.81 -15.57 -2.19
C VAL A 73 12.96 -14.70 -1.65
N GLY A 74 12.78 -14.12 -0.46
CA GLY A 74 13.75 -13.25 0.20
C GLY A 74 15.03 -13.95 0.67
N ALA A 75 15.03 -15.28 0.76
CA ALA A 75 16.22 -16.07 1.07
C ALA A 75 17.33 -15.91 0.00
N SER A 76 16.95 -15.58 -1.24
CA SER A 76 17.90 -15.25 -2.30
C SER A 76 18.37 -13.79 -2.19
N ALA A 77 19.69 -13.57 -2.22
CA ALA A 77 20.27 -12.22 -2.16
C ALA A 77 19.67 -11.27 -3.22
N SER A 78 19.42 -11.76 -4.45
CA SER A 78 18.87 -10.94 -5.53
C SER A 78 17.38 -10.55 -5.36
N HIS A 79 16.68 -11.12 -4.39
CA HIS A 79 15.26 -10.83 -4.13
C HIS A 79 14.98 -10.51 -2.66
N ARG A 80 16.02 -10.30 -1.84
CA ARG A 80 15.87 -10.01 -0.41
C ARG A 80 15.01 -8.77 -0.17
N ILE A 81 15.28 -7.68 -0.88
CA ILE A 81 14.46 -6.45 -0.81
C ILE A 81 13.00 -6.72 -1.21
N HIS A 82 12.75 -7.55 -2.22
CA HIS A 82 11.38 -7.91 -2.61
C HIS A 82 10.65 -8.70 -1.53
N GLY A 83 11.36 -9.60 -0.83
CA GLY A 83 10.82 -10.34 0.31
C GLY A 83 10.44 -9.40 1.46
N GLU A 84 11.34 -8.51 1.87
CA GLU A 84 11.10 -7.56 2.96
C GLU A 84 9.94 -6.61 2.66
N VAL A 85 9.87 -6.05 1.45
CA VAL A 85 8.76 -5.17 1.03
C VAL A 85 7.42 -5.92 1.05
N GLY A 86 7.41 -7.17 0.57
CA GLY A 86 6.22 -8.01 0.61
C GLY A 86 5.75 -8.32 2.04
N LEU A 87 6.69 -8.67 2.93
CA LEU A 87 6.41 -8.93 4.35
C LEU A 87 5.89 -7.67 5.07
N ALA A 88 6.49 -6.51 4.80
CA ALA A 88 6.01 -5.25 5.32
C ALA A 88 4.57 -4.95 4.86
N GLY A 89 4.27 -5.18 3.57
CA GLY A 89 2.92 -5.03 3.02
C GLY A 89 1.89 -5.96 3.67
N VAL A 90 2.25 -7.21 3.95
CA VAL A 90 1.38 -8.15 4.70
C VAL A 90 1.17 -7.67 6.14
N ALA A 91 2.24 -7.24 6.82
CA ALA A 91 2.15 -6.73 8.19
C ALA A 91 1.22 -5.51 8.29
N VAL A 92 1.31 -4.58 7.34
CA VAL A 92 0.38 -3.44 7.22
C VAL A 92 -1.07 -3.89 7.07
N ARG A 93 -1.34 -4.89 6.22
CA ARG A 93 -2.71 -5.42 6.02
C ARG A 93 -3.27 -6.13 7.26
N LEU A 94 -2.41 -6.73 8.07
CA LEU A 94 -2.77 -7.33 9.36
C LEU A 94 -2.91 -6.31 10.50
N GLY A 95 -2.51 -5.05 10.27
CA GLY A 95 -2.42 -4.05 11.34
C GLY A 95 -1.27 -4.29 12.32
N ASP A 96 -0.33 -5.19 11.98
CA ASP A 96 0.88 -5.43 12.76
C ASP A 96 1.94 -4.37 12.42
N TRP A 97 1.75 -3.18 12.98
CA TRP A 97 2.61 -2.02 12.74
C TRP A 97 4.02 -2.22 13.28
N GLY A 98 4.19 -3.09 14.29
CA GLY A 98 5.50 -3.48 14.83
C GLY A 98 6.32 -4.20 13.78
N ALA A 99 5.78 -5.30 13.24
CA ALA A 99 6.43 -6.06 12.17
C ALA A 99 6.59 -5.22 10.89
N ALA A 100 5.61 -4.38 10.54
CA ALA A 100 5.72 -3.49 9.38
C ALA A 100 6.93 -2.56 9.51
N ARG A 101 7.11 -1.92 10.68
CA ARG A 101 8.28 -1.06 10.96
C ARG A 101 9.59 -1.81 10.82
N GLU A 102 9.68 -3.04 11.33
CA GLU A 102 10.89 -3.86 11.23
C GLU A 102 11.24 -4.17 9.77
N HIS A 103 10.27 -4.62 8.97
CA HIS A 103 10.49 -4.95 7.57
C HIS A 103 10.79 -3.71 6.70
N TRP A 104 10.20 -2.54 7.00
CA TRP A 104 10.58 -1.29 6.32
C TRP A 104 12.00 -0.83 6.66
N ASN A 105 12.43 -0.96 7.93
CA ASN A 105 13.81 -0.69 8.33
C ASN A 105 14.80 -1.66 7.65
N ALA A 106 14.45 -2.95 7.57
CA ALA A 106 15.26 -3.94 6.86
C ALA A 106 15.37 -3.61 5.37
N THR A 107 14.26 -3.23 4.73
CA THR A 107 14.24 -2.77 3.33
C THR A 107 15.21 -1.62 3.10
N LEU A 108 15.13 -0.56 3.89
CA LEU A 108 16.01 0.61 3.78
C LEU A 108 17.48 0.27 4.04
N SER A 109 17.75 -0.58 5.02
CA SER A 109 19.11 -1.03 5.35
C SER A 109 19.74 -1.83 4.20
N LEU A 110 18.95 -2.68 3.54
CA LEU A 110 19.39 -3.45 2.37
C LEU A 110 19.63 -2.55 1.16
N MET A 111 18.76 -1.58 0.91
CA MET A 111 18.92 -0.59 -0.16
C MET A 111 20.23 0.19 -0.01
N ALA A 112 20.51 0.71 1.19
CA ALA A 112 21.75 1.44 1.48
C ALA A 112 23.01 0.56 1.32
N ALA A 113 22.92 -0.71 1.73
CA ALA A 113 24.02 -1.67 1.55
C ALA A 113 24.30 -2.01 0.08
N GLU A 114 23.26 -2.10 -0.76
CA GLU A 114 23.41 -2.32 -2.21
C GLU A 114 23.99 -1.08 -2.91
N GLU A 115 23.58 0.12 -2.52
CA GLU A 115 24.14 1.39 -3.02
C GLU A 115 25.63 1.52 -2.72
N THR A 116 26.03 1.23 -1.48
CA THR A 116 27.44 1.29 -1.05
C THR A 116 28.34 0.36 -1.85
N LYS A 117 27.80 -0.77 -2.32
CA LYS A 117 28.53 -1.77 -3.12
C LYS A 117 28.59 -1.43 -4.61
N GLY A 118 28.05 -0.29 -5.03
CA GLY A 118 28.00 0.09 -6.45
C GLY A 118 27.20 -0.90 -7.31
N MET A 119 26.28 -1.66 -6.71
CA MET A 119 25.47 -2.64 -7.44
C MET A 119 24.46 -1.89 -8.32
N SER A 120 24.76 -1.80 -9.62
CA SER A 120 23.87 -1.23 -10.64
C SER A 120 22.70 -2.18 -10.97
N ARG A 121 21.52 -1.58 -11.09
CA ARG A 121 20.24 -2.01 -10.51
C ARG A 121 19.37 -2.86 -11.45
N LYS A 122 18.86 -4.00 -10.95
CA LYS A 122 17.43 -4.28 -11.17
C LYS A 122 16.64 -3.24 -10.36
N PRO A 123 15.57 -2.64 -10.89
CA PRO A 123 14.79 -1.69 -10.11
C PRO A 123 14.28 -2.39 -8.86
N TRP A 124 14.52 -1.78 -7.70
CA TRP A 124 13.87 -2.17 -6.46
C TRP A 124 12.35 -2.09 -6.64
N PRO A 125 11.57 -2.88 -5.87
CA PRO A 125 10.12 -2.88 -6.00
C PRO A 125 9.48 -1.55 -5.60
N ILE A 126 10.17 -0.72 -4.79
CA ILE A 126 9.77 0.62 -4.35
C ILE A 126 11.00 1.53 -4.23
N SER A 127 10.80 2.84 -4.23
CA SER A 127 11.87 3.82 -3.97
C SER A 127 12.20 3.91 -2.47
N PRO A 128 13.40 4.40 -2.09
CA PRO A 128 13.71 4.68 -0.68
C PRO A 128 12.73 5.69 -0.05
N ALA A 129 12.24 6.66 -0.83
CA ALA A 129 11.26 7.62 -0.35
C ALA A 129 9.90 6.97 -0.05
N GLU A 130 9.46 6.02 -0.90
CA GLU A 130 8.25 5.23 -0.66
C GLU A 130 8.40 4.36 0.60
N ALA A 131 9.54 3.69 0.77
CA ALA A 131 9.82 2.91 1.97
C ALA A 131 9.80 3.77 3.25
N LEU A 132 10.40 4.97 3.21
CA LEU A 132 10.37 5.93 4.32
C LEU A 132 8.96 6.46 4.61
N LEU A 133 8.14 6.68 3.59
CA LEU A 133 6.74 7.07 3.77
C LEU A 133 5.94 5.96 4.48
N HIS A 134 6.10 4.71 4.09
CA HIS A 134 5.45 3.58 4.76
C HIS A 134 5.99 3.35 6.18
N LEU A 135 7.29 3.58 6.41
CA LEU A 135 7.88 3.57 7.73
C LEU A 135 7.29 4.69 8.61
N ALA A 136 7.11 5.89 8.07
CA ALA A 136 6.48 7.00 8.79
C ALA A 136 5.04 6.66 9.22
N ILE A 137 4.26 6.03 8.34
CA ILE A 137 2.90 5.55 8.65
C ILE A 137 2.92 4.48 9.75
N SER A 138 3.89 3.57 9.71
CA SER A 138 4.04 2.51 10.71
C SER A 138 4.40 3.10 12.09
N CYS A 139 5.37 4.03 12.13
CA CYS A 139 5.74 4.76 13.35
C CYS A 139 4.57 5.56 13.93
N TYR A 140 3.80 6.27 13.09
CA TYR A 140 2.62 7.00 13.54
C TYR A 140 1.58 6.07 14.17
N SER A 141 1.33 4.91 13.53
CA SER A 141 0.35 3.94 14.01
C SER A 141 0.76 3.29 15.34
N LEU A 142 2.07 3.25 15.63
CA LEU A 142 2.63 2.85 16.93
C LEU A 142 2.66 3.99 17.96
N GLY A 143 2.30 5.22 17.60
CA GLY A 143 2.38 6.39 18.46
C GLY A 143 3.77 7.03 18.57
N ASP A 144 4.77 6.54 17.81
CA ASP A 144 6.11 7.14 17.73
C ASP A 144 6.09 8.32 16.73
N LEU A 145 5.53 9.43 17.19
CA LEU A 145 5.34 10.64 16.38
C LEU A 145 6.67 11.27 15.94
N PRO A 146 7.69 11.41 16.81
CA PRO A 146 8.97 11.95 16.39
C PRO A 146 9.61 11.13 15.26
N ALA A 147 9.53 9.78 15.32
CA ALA A 147 10.01 8.96 14.21
C ALA A 147 9.15 9.11 12.96
N ALA A 148 7.83 9.20 13.09
CA ALA A 148 6.94 9.43 11.95
C ALA A 148 7.29 10.72 11.19
N GLU A 149 7.48 11.83 11.91
CA GLU A 149 7.84 13.13 11.32
C GLU A 149 9.22 13.10 10.66
N ARG A 150 10.24 12.54 11.34
CA ARG A 150 11.59 12.42 10.78
C ARG A 150 11.61 11.61 9.48
N ASN A 151 10.95 10.46 9.46
CA ASN A 151 10.90 9.60 8.27
C ASN A 151 10.13 10.25 7.12
N LEU A 152 9.03 10.94 7.43
CA LEU A 152 8.25 11.68 6.43
C LEU A 152 9.05 12.84 5.82
N PHE A 153 9.78 13.59 6.65
CA PHE A 153 10.67 14.65 6.17
C PHE A 153 11.78 14.10 5.28
N ALA A 154 12.40 12.98 5.67
CA ALA A 154 13.42 12.31 4.87
C ALA A 154 12.85 11.84 3.51
N ALA A 155 11.66 11.24 3.49
CA ALA A 155 11.00 10.85 2.24
C ALA A 155 10.83 12.04 1.29
N PHE A 156 10.41 13.19 1.82
CA PHE A 156 10.21 14.43 1.05
C PHE A 156 11.48 15.13 0.59
N ALA A 157 12.60 14.86 1.26
CA ALA A 157 13.92 15.35 0.87
C ALA A 157 14.50 14.52 -0.28
N ILE A 158 14.33 13.19 -0.22
CA ILE A 158 14.80 12.27 -1.27
C ILE A 158 13.97 12.43 -2.54
N GLU A 159 12.64 12.41 -2.42
CA GLU A 159 11.75 12.44 -3.56
C GLU A 159 10.59 13.43 -3.34
N PRO A 160 10.74 14.71 -3.75
CA PRO A 160 9.72 15.73 -3.50
C PRO A 160 8.34 15.43 -4.13
N THR A 161 8.29 14.63 -5.20
CA THR A 161 7.04 14.21 -5.85
C THR A 161 6.16 13.36 -4.94
N ILE A 162 6.75 12.62 -3.99
CA ILE A 162 6.00 11.78 -3.05
C ILE A 162 5.07 12.59 -2.14
N ARG A 163 5.32 13.90 -1.97
CA ARG A 163 4.43 14.83 -1.24
C ARG A 163 3.02 14.88 -1.81
N ARG A 164 2.87 14.52 -3.09
CA ARG A 164 1.59 14.50 -3.79
C ARG A 164 0.89 13.15 -3.67
N SER A 165 1.55 12.09 -3.18
CA SER A 165 0.88 10.81 -2.97
C SER A 165 -0.28 10.95 -1.97
N ARG A 166 -1.33 10.15 -2.18
CA ARG A 166 -2.48 10.06 -1.28
C ARG A 166 -2.03 9.80 0.17
N GLU A 167 -1.13 8.85 0.35
CA GLU A 167 -0.57 8.44 1.65
C GLU A 167 0.13 9.61 2.35
N ALA A 168 0.91 10.41 1.61
CA ALA A 168 1.57 11.59 2.14
C ALA A 168 0.57 12.66 2.60
N TRP A 169 -0.53 12.88 1.88
CA TRP A 169 -1.61 13.78 2.33
C TRP A 169 -2.21 13.33 3.65
N LEU A 170 -2.57 12.05 3.76
CA LEU A 170 -3.21 11.49 4.95
C LEU A 170 -2.30 11.56 6.18
N ILE A 171 -1.04 11.14 6.06
CA ILE A 171 -0.12 11.14 7.21
C ILE A 171 0.22 12.56 7.68
N ARG A 172 0.41 13.51 6.75
CA ARG A 172 0.62 14.93 7.09
C ARG A 172 -0.58 15.51 7.82
N ALA A 173 -1.79 15.24 7.34
CA ALA A 173 -3.01 15.71 7.98
C ALA A 173 -3.18 15.13 9.39
N ARG A 174 -2.89 13.85 9.56
CA ARG A 174 -2.95 13.14 10.85
C ARG A 174 -1.95 13.64 11.87
N LEU A 175 -0.72 13.94 11.45
CA LEU A 175 0.29 14.57 12.30
C LEU A 175 -0.14 15.99 12.71
N LEU A 176 -0.62 16.79 11.75
CA LEU A 176 -1.11 18.15 12.02
C LEU A 176 -2.31 18.19 12.97
N ALA A 177 -3.26 17.25 12.84
CA ALA A 177 -4.49 17.25 13.62
C ALA A 177 -4.26 17.21 15.14
N ARG A 178 -3.07 16.77 15.57
CA ARG A 178 -2.67 16.71 16.98
C ARG A 178 -2.34 18.07 17.59
N HIS A 179 -1.94 19.03 16.75
CA HIS A 179 -1.48 20.34 17.18
C HIS A 179 -2.38 21.47 16.65
N ASP A 180 -2.88 21.31 15.43
CA ASP A 180 -3.79 22.26 14.79
C ASP A 180 -4.79 21.49 13.91
N LEU A 181 -5.95 21.20 14.49
CA LEU A 181 -7.05 20.53 13.80
C LEU A 181 -7.56 21.35 12.60
N ARG A 182 -7.52 22.69 12.67
CA ARG A 182 -7.95 23.56 11.57
C ARG A 182 -6.95 23.52 10.41
N ALA A 183 -5.65 23.48 10.68
CA ALA A 183 -4.64 23.27 9.64
C ALA A 183 -4.78 21.90 8.97
N SER A 184 -5.02 20.85 9.77
CA SER A 184 -5.31 19.52 9.25
C SER A 184 -6.53 19.53 8.32
N TYR A 185 -7.64 20.16 8.75
CA TYR A 185 -8.84 20.30 7.92
C TYR A 185 -8.58 21.05 6.61
N ARG A 186 -7.84 22.18 6.65
CA ARG A 186 -7.45 22.91 5.43
C ARG A 186 -6.64 22.03 4.48
N LEU A 187 -5.70 21.24 5.02
CA LEU A 187 -4.87 20.33 4.23
C LEU A 187 -5.73 19.21 3.60
N LEU A 188 -6.63 18.60 4.36
CA LEU A 188 -7.54 17.57 3.88
C LEU A 188 -8.53 18.08 2.83
N THR A 189 -8.97 19.34 2.96
CA THR A 189 -9.82 19.97 1.94
C THR A 189 -9.06 20.15 0.62
N GLN A 190 -7.77 20.50 0.66
CA GLN A 190 -6.93 20.54 -0.54
C GLN A 190 -6.74 19.13 -1.12
N ALA A 191 -6.46 18.15 -0.28
CA ALA A 191 -6.32 16.75 -0.69
C ALA A 191 -7.60 16.24 -1.37
N HIS A 192 -8.78 16.51 -0.79
CA HIS A 192 -10.07 16.08 -1.33
C HIS A 192 -10.37 16.69 -2.70
N ARG A 193 -9.92 17.92 -2.98
CA ARG A 193 -10.05 18.51 -4.33
C ARG A 193 -9.19 17.80 -5.37
N LEU A 194 -8.02 17.28 -4.96
CA LEU A 194 -7.12 16.54 -5.84
C LEU A 194 -7.53 15.07 -5.99
N TYR A 195 -8.15 14.51 -4.96
CA TYR A 195 -8.57 13.11 -4.87
C TYR A 195 -10.04 13.00 -4.44
N PRO A 196 -10.98 13.51 -5.25
CA PRO A 196 -12.40 13.54 -4.89
C PRO A 196 -13.01 12.14 -4.76
N ASP A 197 -12.43 11.16 -5.45
CA ASP A 197 -12.86 9.75 -5.42
C ASP A 197 -12.12 8.93 -4.34
N ASP A 198 -11.26 9.56 -3.53
CA ASP A 198 -10.60 8.84 -2.43
C ASP A 198 -11.47 8.84 -1.17
N TYR A 199 -11.94 7.66 -0.82
CA TYR A 199 -12.77 7.43 0.36
C TYR A 199 -12.09 7.88 1.65
N SER A 200 -10.79 7.57 1.82
CA SER A 200 -10.08 7.82 3.08
C SER A 200 -9.82 9.30 3.29
N ILE A 201 -9.45 10.03 2.24
CA ILE A 201 -9.28 11.48 2.30
C ILE A 201 -10.61 12.15 2.61
N SER A 202 -11.70 11.73 1.95
CA SER A 202 -13.04 12.28 2.18
C SER A 202 -13.51 12.03 3.61
N TYR A 203 -13.33 10.81 4.10
CA TYR A 203 -13.64 10.41 5.48
C TYR A 203 -12.88 11.28 6.51
N GLU A 204 -11.56 11.41 6.36
CA GLU A 204 -10.74 12.21 7.28
C GLU A 204 -11.08 13.71 7.18
N ALA A 205 -11.38 14.22 5.99
CA ALA A 205 -11.80 15.61 5.79
C ALA A 205 -13.11 15.92 6.52
N ILE A 206 -14.12 15.05 6.42
CA ILE A 206 -15.41 15.18 7.11
C ILE A 206 -15.18 15.16 8.63
N LYS A 207 -14.38 14.20 9.12
CA LYS A 207 -14.05 14.09 10.55
C LYS A 207 -13.37 15.35 11.06
N ALA A 208 -12.40 15.89 10.31
CA ALA A 208 -11.69 17.11 10.67
C ALA A 208 -12.61 18.35 10.66
N ALA A 209 -13.50 18.46 9.66
CA ALA A 209 -14.49 19.53 9.57
C ALA A 209 -15.45 19.52 10.78
N ALA A 210 -16.02 18.35 11.08
CA ALA A 210 -16.90 18.16 12.23
C ALA A 210 -16.19 18.49 13.55
N GLY A 211 -14.95 18.01 13.73
CA GLY A 211 -14.15 18.30 14.92
C GLY A 211 -13.78 19.79 15.05
N CYS A 212 -13.69 20.53 13.95
CA CYS A 212 -13.51 21.98 13.94
C CYS A 212 -14.80 22.77 14.20
N GLY A 213 -15.96 22.11 14.27
CA GLY A 213 -17.28 22.74 14.37
C GLY A 213 -17.80 23.33 13.04
N ASP A 214 -17.13 23.09 11.91
CA ASP A 214 -17.60 23.52 10.59
C ASP A 214 -18.66 22.55 10.06
N ARG A 215 -19.88 22.66 10.62
CA ARG A 215 -21.02 21.82 10.23
C ARG A 215 -21.33 21.95 8.74
N SER A 216 -21.33 23.17 8.21
CA SER A 216 -21.63 23.43 6.80
C SER A 216 -20.60 22.78 5.86
N GLY A 217 -19.31 22.86 6.21
CA GLY A 217 -18.25 22.17 5.48
C GLY A 217 -18.35 20.65 5.57
N ALA A 218 -18.59 20.12 6.76
CA ALA A 218 -18.79 18.69 6.98
C ALA A 218 -19.98 18.16 6.16
N SER A 219 -21.12 18.86 6.14
CA SER A 219 -22.29 18.49 5.32
C SER A 219 -21.97 18.51 3.83
N ARG A 220 -21.28 19.53 3.30
CA ARG A 220 -20.90 19.56 1.87
C ARG A 220 -20.01 18.38 1.48
N LEU A 221 -19.03 18.05 2.33
CA LEU A 221 -18.15 16.90 2.09
C LEU A 221 -18.90 15.57 2.20
N ALA A 222 -19.85 15.48 3.14
CA ALA A 222 -20.72 14.32 3.30
C ALA A 222 -21.58 14.07 2.06
N GLU A 223 -22.16 15.11 1.46
CA GLU A 223 -22.93 15.00 0.21
C GLU A 223 -22.09 14.47 -0.96
N THR A 224 -20.85 14.96 -1.09
CA THR A 224 -19.91 14.40 -2.08
C THR A 224 -19.64 12.91 -1.81
N LEU A 225 -19.39 12.53 -0.55
CA LEU A 225 -19.14 11.13 -0.18
C LEU A 225 -20.35 10.25 -0.50
N LYS A 226 -21.58 10.67 -0.15
CA LYS A 226 -22.82 9.95 -0.48
C LYS A 226 -23.00 9.78 -1.98
N THR A 227 -22.78 10.85 -2.75
CA THR A 227 -22.92 10.82 -4.21
C THR A 227 -21.93 9.85 -4.86
N ARG A 228 -20.70 9.79 -4.34
CA ARG A 228 -19.64 8.92 -4.88
C ARG A 228 -19.75 7.48 -4.42
N PHE A 229 -20.26 7.25 -3.21
CA PHE A 229 -20.36 5.92 -2.58
C PHE A 229 -21.78 5.66 -2.05
N PRO A 230 -22.81 5.66 -2.93
CA PRO A 230 -24.21 5.62 -2.49
C PRO A 230 -24.57 4.35 -1.71
N ASP A 231 -23.97 3.22 -2.07
CA ASP A 231 -24.27 1.92 -1.47
C ASP A 231 -23.40 1.60 -0.25
N ASP A 232 -22.40 2.42 0.06
CA ASP A 232 -21.43 2.14 1.13
C ASP A 232 -22.10 2.23 2.50
N ARG A 233 -22.24 1.07 3.16
CA ARG A 233 -22.83 0.95 4.49
C ARG A 233 -21.96 1.64 5.55
N ASN A 234 -20.64 1.56 5.44
CA ASN A 234 -19.72 2.17 6.39
C ASN A 234 -19.78 3.69 6.30
N ALA A 235 -19.88 4.25 5.09
CA ALA A 235 -20.10 5.67 4.88
C ALA A 235 -21.38 6.14 5.57
N ARG A 236 -22.50 5.43 5.37
CA ARG A 236 -23.79 5.77 5.99
C ARG A 236 -23.75 5.73 7.52
N VAL A 237 -23.16 4.68 8.10
CA VAL A 237 -22.99 4.55 9.56
C VAL A 237 -22.11 5.68 10.11
N PHE A 238 -21.01 5.99 9.43
CA PHE A 238 -20.11 7.09 9.80
C PHE A 238 -20.80 8.45 9.75
N LEU A 239 -21.53 8.76 8.68
CA LEU A 239 -22.23 10.04 8.56
C LEU A 239 -23.35 10.16 9.61
N SER A 240 -24.05 9.06 9.90
CA SER A 240 -25.08 9.03 10.95
C SER A 240 -24.51 9.32 12.33
N SER A 241 -23.33 8.77 12.66
CA SER A 241 -22.69 9.02 13.97
C SER A 241 -22.25 10.46 14.17
N LEU A 242 -22.10 11.22 13.08
CA LEU A 242 -21.80 12.66 13.09
C LEU A 242 -23.06 13.55 13.00
N GLY A 243 -24.26 12.95 12.92
CA GLY A 243 -25.50 13.70 12.68
C GLY A 243 -25.56 14.35 11.29
N LEU A 244 -24.85 13.77 10.31
CA LEU A 244 -24.77 14.22 8.91
C LEU A 244 -25.55 13.30 7.95
N ALA A 245 -26.20 12.26 8.48
CA ALA A 245 -27.18 11.49 7.71
C ALA A 245 -28.44 12.33 7.49
N ASP A 246 -29.12 12.11 6.36
CA ASP A 246 -30.30 12.89 6.00
C ASP A 246 -31.36 12.84 7.10
N VAL A 247 -31.84 14.01 7.52
CA VAL A 247 -32.94 14.18 8.47
C VAL A 247 -34.29 13.75 7.82
N ASN A 248 -34.29 13.36 6.55
CA ASN A 248 -35.48 12.98 5.79
C ASN A 248 -35.39 11.55 5.26
N ALA A 249 -35.50 10.58 6.18
CA ALA A 249 -35.94 9.23 5.88
C ALA A 249 -36.90 8.78 7.00
N ALA A 250 -38.08 9.41 7.03
CA ALA A 250 -39.26 8.95 7.74
C ALA A 250 -40.25 8.42 6.70
#